data_AF-A0A839TED6-F1
#
_entry.id   AF-A0A839TED6-F1
#
_cell.length_a   1.000
_cell.length_b   1.000
_cell.length_c   1.000
_cell.angle_alpha   90.00
_cell.angle_beta   90.00
_cell.angle_gamma   90.00
#
_symmetry.space_group_name_H-M   'P 1'
#
loop_
_entity.id
_entity.type
_entity.pdbx_description
1 polymer ?
#
loop_
_entity_poly.entity_id
_entity_poly.type
_entity_poly.pdbx_seq_one_letter_code
_entity_poly.pdbx_strand_id
1 'polypeptide(L)'
;MDSVTKPIFHKQQHLPTKRVASAYIEAITQVFKKIYQHNCQKNNQNAEDSQLPFSKLDLVVVIDCMHGATSNIAKPLFERFCQQVIILNDTPDGDFPAGNPDPTEPQRLKQLQQSVLLHQADIGIAFDGDGDRLMVVDNKGKVVTPDHLLYLLATVAVNDRPQTLTASLASPQVLFDIKCCHHLPKLITELGATPVISETGSSLMRQKIQHSDGQIIFAGELSGHFIFNDSHFIPYDDAMYAALRLLHWLAKLQLANPGCTTNLADIIDGLPIIVSTADHYLPLPETLVSNCSIVQQLTRFCQYLQQLVDAAAIRPTATAVSTTQLNPLSIVACAPSFCTCSAKSQYITLEQAQALLPVGTKLSCIDGVRLDFAHGFGVLRQSNTSQNLTVRFAGDSIDDLIDIQTRFAALCRPFNEHLATQILAIVAE
;
A
#
# COMPACT_ATOMS: atom_id res chain seq x y z
N MET A 1 17.66 -2.82 -53.05
CA MET A 1 16.77 -2.30 -52.01
C MET A 1 17.33 -2.79 -50.69
N ASP A 2 18.29 -2.09 -50.11
CA ASP A 2 18.84 -2.42 -48.79
C ASP A 2 19.16 -1.10 -48.08
N SER A 3 18.21 -0.61 -47.29
CA SER A 3 18.48 0.44 -46.30
C SER A 3 18.20 -0.14 -44.92
N VAL A 4 19.18 -0.89 -44.40
CA VAL A 4 19.23 -1.26 -43.00
C VAL A 4 19.43 0.02 -42.19
N THR A 5 18.39 0.44 -41.47
CA THR A 5 18.41 1.52 -40.50
C THR A 5 19.45 1.20 -39.42
N LYS A 6 20.57 1.93 -39.40
CA LYS A 6 21.52 1.87 -38.29
C LYS A 6 20.85 2.38 -37.02
N PRO A 7 21.05 1.74 -35.86
CA PRO A 7 20.55 2.25 -34.59
C PRO A 7 21.18 3.61 -34.29
N ILE A 8 20.33 4.60 -33.99
CA ILE A 8 20.76 5.94 -33.59
C ILE A 8 21.30 5.83 -32.16
N PHE A 9 22.62 5.77 -32.03
CA PHE A 9 23.29 5.95 -30.76
C PHE A 9 23.24 7.44 -30.39
N HIS A 10 22.22 7.86 -29.64
CA HIS A 10 22.28 9.14 -28.96
C HIS A 10 23.48 9.12 -28.01
N LYS A 11 24.39 10.10 -28.13
CA LYS A 11 25.42 10.37 -27.13
C LYS A 11 24.70 10.61 -25.79
N GLN A 12 24.73 9.65 -24.88
CA GLN A 12 24.24 9.84 -23.52
C GLN A 12 25.07 10.97 -22.90
N GLN A 13 24.45 12.13 -22.69
CA GLN A 13 25.06 13.19 -21.89
C GLN A 13 25.00 12.75 -20.43
N HIS A 14 26.14 12.31 -19.90
CA HIS A 14 26.27 12.05 -18.47
C HIS A 14 26.23 13.38 -17.71
N LEU A 15 25.10 13.68 -17.06
CA LEU A 15 25.01 14.78 -16.11
C LEU A 15 25.71 14.36 -14.80
N PRO A 16 26.52 15.24 -14.18
CA PRO A 16 27.11 14.93 -12.89
C PRO A 16 26.03 14.71 -11.83
N THR A 17 26.16 13.68 -10.99
CA THR A 17 25.21 13.35 -9.91
C THR A 17 24.88 14.55 -9.03
N LYS A 18 25.88 15.36 -8.70
CA LYS A 18 25.71 16.60 -7.93
C LYS A 18 24.74 17.58 -8.59
N ARG A 19 24.75 17.68 -9.92
CA ARG A 19 23.88 18.59 -10.68
C ARG A 19 22.43 18.12 -10.65
N VAL A 20 22.21 16.80 -10.79
CA VAL A 20 20.88 16.19 -10.68
C VAL A 20 20.33 16.35 -9.26
N ALA A 21 21.11 15.97 -8.25
CA ALA A 21 20.73 16.10 -6.84
C ALA A 21 20.42 17.55 -6.46
N SER A 22 21.23 18.51 -6.90
CA SER A 22 20.98 19.95 -6.61
C SER A 22 19.67 20.44 -7.23
N ALA A 23 19.35 20.05 -8.47
CA ALA A 23 18.11 20.44 -9.12
C ALA A 23 16.89 19.85 -8.40
N TYR A 24 16.98 18.58 -8.01
CA TYR A 24 15.95 17.89 -7.24
C TYR A 24 15.72 18.54 -5.86
N ILE A 25 16.79 18.76 -5.10
CA ILE A 25 16.75 19.40 -3.77
C ILE A 25 16.15 20.81 -3.86
N GLU A 26 16.54 21.59 -4.87
CA GLU A 26 16.00 22.94 -5.05
C GLU A 26 14.52 22.90 -5.41
N ALA A 27 14.10 21.98 -6.29
CA ALA A 27 12.70 21.83 -6.66
C ALA A 27 11.82 21.52 -5.43
N ILE A 28 12.23 20.57 -4.58
CA ILE A 28 11.55 20.26 -3.31
C ILE A 28 11.57 21.45 -2.35
N THR A 29 12.69 22.16 -2.24
CA THR A 29 12.79 23.36 -1.40
C THR A 29 11.76 24.42 -1.82
N GLN A 30 11.54 24.60 -3.12
CA GLN A 30 10.52 25.52 -3.63
C GLN A 30 9.09 25.06 -3.34
N VAL A 31 8.84 23.74 -3.32
CA VAL A 31 7.54 23.19 -2.90
C VAL A 31 7.22 23.59 -1.46
N PHE A 32 8.13 23.32 -0.51
CA PHE A 32 7.88 23.61 0.89
C PHE A 32 7.79 25.11 1.20
N LYS A 33 8.52 25.97 0.45
CA LYS A 33 8.31 27.43 0.50
C LYS A 33 6.87 27.82 0.15
N LYS A 34 6.31 27.24 -0.92
CA LYS A 34 4.92 27.52 -1.34
C LYS A 34 3.89 27.01 -0.32
N ILE A 35 4.08 25.78 0.19
CA ILE A 35 3.21 25.20 1.22
C ILE A 35 3.18 26.10 2.46
N TYR A 36 4.35 26.54 2.93
CA TYR A 36 4.46 27.43 4.08
C TYR A 36 3.78 28.78 3.87
N GLN A 37 4.05 29.45 2.74
CA GLN A 37 3.43 30.74 2.40
C GLN A 37 1.90 30.64 2.37
N HIS A 38 1.36 29.57 1.79
CA HIS A 38 -0.09 29.35 1.76
C HIS A 38 -0.69 29.17 3.15
N ASN A 39 0.02 28.46 4.04
CA ASN A 39 -0.41 28.28 5.43
C ASN A 39 -0.40 29.59 6.23
N CYS A 40 0.62 30.45 6.07
CA CYS A 40 0.67 31.77 6.72
C CYS A 40 -0.48 32.68 6.28
N GLN A 41 -0.80 32.68 4.98
CA GLN A 41 -1.91 33.46 4.43
C GLN A 41 -3.27 33.03 5.00
N LYS A 42 -3.51 31.72 5.20
CA LYS A 42 -4.74 31.22 5.84
C LYS A 42 -4.89 31.68 7.30
N ASN A 43 -3.78 31.88 8.00
CA ASN A 43 -3.76 32.22 9.43
C ASN A 43 -3.71 33.75 9.71
N ASN A 44 -3.92 34.62 8.71
CA ASN A 44 -3.84 36.09 8.84
C ASN A 44 -2.52 36.59 9.48
N GLN A 45 -1.42 35.87 9.26
CA GLN A 45 -0.09 36.34 9.65
C GLN A 45 0.52 37.09 8.45
N ASN A 46 1.01 38.32 8.67
CA ASN A 46 1.59 39.17 7.62
C ASN A 46 2.73 38.41 6.89
N ALA A 47 2.46 38.00 5.64
CA ALA A 47 3.40 37.26 4.80
C ALA A 47 4.49 38.16 4.17
N GLU A 48 4.37 39.49 4.31
CA GLU A 48 5.15 40.45 3.51
C GLU A 48 6.58 40.72 3.99
N ASP A 49 7.01 40.22 5.16
CA ASP A 49 8.34 40.54 5.72
C ASP A 49 9.20 39.32 6.14
N SER A 50 8.81 38.10 5.78
CA SER A 50 9.60 36.90 6.14
C SER A 50 10.51 36.44 4.99
N GLN A 51 11.57 37.21 4.72
CA GLN A 51 12.86 36.65 4.26
C GLN A 51 13.57 35.87 5.40
N LEU A 52 12.83 35.43 6.42
CA LEU A 52 13.37 34.62 7.50
C LEU A 52 13.66 33.22 6.93
N PRO A 53 14.87 32.68 7.15
CA PRO A 53 15.20 31.33 6.71
C PRO A 53 14.19 30.38 7.34
N PHE A 54 13.69 29.42 6.55
CA PHE A 54 12.94 28.26 7.04
C PHE A 54 13.61 27.80 8.33
N SER A 55 12.97 28.01 9.49
CA SER A 55 13.51 27.42 10.71
C SER A 55 13.45 25.92 10.49
N LYS A 56 14.58 25.25 10.74
CA LYS A 56 14.63 23.81 10.59
C LYS A 56 13.60 23.20 11.55
N LEU A 57 12.94 22.14 11.10
CA LEU A 57 12.08 21.31 11.92
C LEU A 57 12.89 20.83 13.12
N ASP A 58 12.37 21.07 14.31
CA ASP A 58 12.93 20.60 15.58
C ASP A 58 12.60 19.11 15.73
N LEU A 59 13.21 18.31 14.84
CA LEU A 59 13.08 16.87 14.75
C LEU A 59 14.47 16.25 14.63
N VAL A 60 14.66 15.15 15.34
CA VAL A 60 15.78 14.22 15.21
C VAL A 60 15.34 13.07 14.31
N VAL A 61 15.96 12.96 13.15
CA VAL A 61 15.58 11.98 12.12
C VAL A 61 16.72 11.01 11.87
N VAL A 62 16.44 9.70 11.88
CA VAL A 62 17.37 8.66 11.43
C VAL A 62 16.94 8.17 10.06
N ILE A 63 17.87 8.11 9.10
CA ILE A 63 17.59 7.68 7.71
C ILE A 63 18.50 6.52 7.35
N ASP A 64 17.95 5.41 6.88
CA ASP A 64 18.68 4.29 6.29
C ASP A 64 18.57 4.34 4.75
N CYS A 65 19.70 4.53 4.09
CA CYS A 65 19.80 4.56 2.62
C CYS A 65 20.04 3.18 2.00
N MET A 66 20.25 2.14 2.82
CA MET A 66 20.43 0.75 2.41
C MET A 66 21.50 0.53 1.33
N HIS A 67 22.52 1.38 1.28
CA HIS A 67 23.56 1.43 0.23
C HIS A 67 23.01 1.70 -1.19
N GLY A 68 21.76 2.17 -1.29
CA GLY A 68 21.08 2.49 -2.54
C GLY A 68 21.46 3.84 -3.14
N ALA A 69 20.75 4.22 -4.19
CA ALA A 69 20.95 5.45 -4.96
C ALA A 69 20.68 6.73 -4.14
N THR A 70 19.88 6.65 -3.08
CA THR A 70 19.54 7.78 -2.20
C THR A 70 20.71 8.25 -1.34
N SER A 71 21.71 7.40 -1.12
CA SER A 71 22.91 7.62 -0.29
C SER A 71 23.55 9.02 -0.44
N ASN A 72 23.75 9.49 -1.68
CA ASN A 72 24.40 10.78 -1.95
C ASN A 72 23.42 11.98 -1.97
N ILE A 73 22.13 11.75 -1.74
CA ILE A 73 21.05 12.74 -1.89
C ILE A 73 20.34 12.98 -0.56
N ALA A 74 20.08 11.93 0.22
CA ALA A 74 19.28 12.00 1.44
C ALA A 74 19.86 13.00 2.45
N LYS A 75 21.14 12.87 2.81
CA LYS A 75 21.79 13.79 3.76
C LYS A 75 21.68 15.27 3.36
N PRO A 76 22.17 15.71 2.19
CA PRO A 76 22.09 17.13 1.81
C PRO A 76 20.66 17.64 1.58
N LEU A 77 19.70 16.75 1.29
CA LEU A 77 18.28 17.12 1.22
C LEU A 77 17.71 17.37 2.62
N PHE A 78 17.77 16.37 3.51
CA PHE A 78 17.11 16.42 4.81
C PHE A 78 17.77 17.41 5.77
N GLU A 79 19.09 17.63 5.68
CA GLU A 79 19.79 18.67 6.46
C GLU A 79 19.33 20.09 6.12
N ARG A 80 18.59 20.32 5.02
CA ARG A 80 17.96 21.63 4.76
C ARG A 80 16.71 21.86 5.59
N PHE A 81 16.00 20.79 5.94
CA PHE A 81 14.69 20.87 6.58
C PHE A 81 14.77 20.52 8.06
N CYS A 82 15.59 19.55 8.47
CA CYS A 82 15.60 19.04 9.84
C CYS A 82 16.82 19.55 10.60
N GLN A 83 16.63 19.77 11.91
CA GLN A 83 17.67 20.25 12.80
C GLN A 83 18.78 19.21 12.98
N GLN A 84 18.40 17.95 13.17
CA GLN A 84 19.34 16.85 13.34
C GLN A 84 18.99 15.67 12.43
N VAL A 85 19.97 15.26 11.62
CA VAL A 85 19.84 14.15 10.67
C VAL A 85 20.97 13.17 10.92
N ILE A 86 20.62 11.93 11.21
CA ILE A 86 21.51 10.80 11.38
C ILE A 86 21.31 9.87 10.20
N ILE A 87 22.38 9.46 9.55
CA ILE A 87 22.30 8.65 8.33
C ILE A 87 22.99 7.30 8.57
N LEU A 88 22.36 6.23 8.09
CA LEU A 88 22.86 4.86 8.06
C LEU A 88 23.05 4.44 6.61
N ASN A 89 24.07 3.63 6.35
CA ASN A 89 24.30 2.93 5.08
C ASN A 89 24.26 3.87 3.85
N ASP A 90 24.89 5.06 3.92
CA ASP A 90 24.89 6.12 2.90
C ASP A 90 26.09 6.12 1.95
N THR A 91 26.80 5.01 1.88
CA THR A 91 27.79 4.79 0.83
C THR A 91 27.15 3.87 -0.20
N PRO A 92 26.95 4.33 -1.46
CA PRO A 92 26.40 3.47 -2.51
C PRO A 92 27.26 2.23 -2.71
N ASP A 93 26.65 1.06 -2.62
CA ASP A 93 27.30 -0.23 -2.80
C ASP A 93 26.33 -1.19 -3.49
N GLY A 94 26.59 -1.49 -4.76
CA GLY A 94 25.74 -2.34 -5.59
C GLY A 94 25.81 -3.83 -5.23
N ASP A 95 26.75 -4.23 -4.38
CA ASP A 95 26.78 -5.58 -3.81
C ASP A 95 25.81 -5.72 -2.62
N PHE A 96 25.27 -4.61 -2.12
CA PHE A 96 24.32 -4.52 -1.01
C PHE A 96 24.70 -5.46 0.17
N PRO A 97 25.73 -5.12 0.97
CA PRO A 97 26.37 -6.05 1.91
C PRO A 97 25.45 -6.58 3.01
N ALA A 98 24.31 -5.92 3.25
CA ALA A 98 23.28 -6.32 4.21
C ALA A 98 22.09 -7.08 3.56
N GLY A 99 22.23 -7.52 2.30
CA GLY A 99 21.16 -8.13 1.50
C GLY A 99 20.39 -7.10 0.67
N ASN A 100 19.32 -7.54 0.01
CA ASN A 100 18.53 -6.71 -0.89
C ASN A 100 18.18 -5.37 -0.24
N PRO A 101 18.23 -4.26 -1.00
CA PRO A 101 17.86 -2.95 -0.50
C PRO A 101 16.33 -2.80 -0.50
N ASP A 102 15.63 -3.69 0.21
CA ASP A 102 14.17 -3.73 0.31
C ASP A 102 13.72 -3.55 1.77
N PRO A 103 13.18 -2.39 2.16
CA PRO A 103 12.82 -2.09 3.54
C PRO A 103 11.58 -2.88 4.02
N THR A 104 10.89 -3.61 3.13
CA THR A 104 9.76 -4.50 3.50
C THR A 104 10.20 -5.89 3.91
N GLU A 105 11.46 -6.27 3.65
CA GLU A 105 11.95 -7.59 4.01
C GLU A 105 12.00 -7.77 5.54
N PRO A 106 11.64 -8.96 6.05
CA PRO A 106 11.72 -9.25 7.48
C PRO A 106 13.10 -8.95 8.03
N GLN A 107 13.14 -8.35 9.22
CA GLN A 107 14.37 -7.99 9.94
C GLN A 107 15.20 -6.86 9.32
N ARG A 108 14.87 -6.38 8.12
CA ARG A 108 15.69 -5.41 7.40
C ARG A 108 15.78 -4.06 8.12
N LEU A 109 14.71 -3.66 8.81
CA LEU A 109 14.65 -2.40 9.56
C LEU A 109 15.25 -2.48 10.97
N LYS A 110 15.78 -3.62 11.43
CA LYS A 110 16.30 -3.77 12.80
C LYS A 110 17.35 -2.74 13.18
N GLN A 111 18.28 -2.44 12.26
CA GLN A 111 19.33 -1.45 12.50
C GLN A 111 18.73 -0.06 12.68
N LEU A 112 17.77 0.31 11.82
CA LEU A 112 17.05 1.57 11.92
C LEU A 112 16.27 1.68 13.24
N GLN A 113 15.54 0.63 13.62
CA GLN A 113 14.81 0.57 14.90
C GLN A 113 15.72 0.79 16.11
N GLN A 114 16.87 0.11 16.14
CA GLN A 114 17.86 0.28 17.22
C GLN A 114 18.45 1.69 17.23
N SER A 115 18.75 2.25 16.06
CA SER A 115 19.31 3.59 15.93
C SER A 115 18.34 4.68 16.39
N VAL A 116 17.05 4.53 16.07
CA VAL A 116 15.99 5.43 16.58
C VAL A 116 15.96 5.44 18.10
N LEU A 117 15.98 4.27 18.74
CA LEU A 117 16.00 4.16 20.20
C LEU A 117 17.29 4.71 20.81
N LEU A 118 18.44 4.41 20.20
CA LEU A 118 19.76 4.86 20.67
C LEU A 118 19.88 6.38 20.67
N HIS A 119 19.38 7.02 19.61
CA HIS A 119 19.46 8.46 19.42
C HIS A 119 18.26 9.24 19.95
N GLN A 120 17.28 8.55 20.54
CA GLN A 120 16.01 9.14 20.96
C GLN A 120 15.36 9.94 19.83
N ALA A 121 15.41 9.40 18.61
CA ALA A 121 14.94 10.07 17.42
C ALA A 121 13.41 10.09 17.37
N ASP A 122 12.83 11.14 16.79
CA ASP A 122 11.39 11.28 16.61
C ASP A 122 10.83 10.31 15.58
N ILE A 123 11.66 9.89 14.63
CA ILE A 123 11.27 9.05 13.51
C ILE A 123 12.49 8.42 12.82
N GLY A 124 12.34 7.18 12.41
CA GLY A 124 13.23 6.48 11.48
C GLY A 124 12.61 6.39 10.09
N ILE A 125 13.42 6.58 9.05
CA ILE A 125 13.03 6.50 7.64
C ILE A 125 13.95 5.50 6.94
N ALA A 126 13.39 4.63 6.10
CA ALA A 126 14.16 3.77 5.21
C ALA A 126 13.73 3.98 3.76
N PHE A 127 14.73 4.03 2.87
CA PHE A 127 14.55 4.06 1.43
C PHE A 127 15.08 2.78 0.82
N ASP A 128 14.39 2.29 -0.20
CA ASP A 128 14.86 1.14 -0.96
C ASP A 128 15.98 1.51 -1.97
N GLY A 129 16.40 0.54 -2.77
CA GLY A 129 17.61 0.63 -3.60
C GLY A 129 17.66 1.81 -4.56
N ASP A 130 16.54 2.21 -5.18
CA ASP A 130 16.45 3.37 -6.07
C ASP A 130 15.68 4.56 -5.46
N GLY A 131 14.98 4.36 -4.34
CA GLY A 131 14.45 5.43 -3.51
C GLY A 131 13.01 5.83 -3.83
N ASP A 132 12.24 4.94 -4.44
CA ASP A 132 10.82 5.14 -4.74
C ASP A 132 9.89 4.50 -3.69
N ARG A 133 10.42 3.66 -2.79
CA ARG A 133 9.69 3.07 -1.65
C ARG A 133 10.12 3.64 -0.31
N LEU A 134 9.12 3.91 0.54
CA LEU A 134 9.28 4.45 1.89
C LEU A 134 8.77 3.47 2.94
N MET A 135 9.58 3.21 3.97
CA MET A 135 9.13 2.62 5.23
C MET A 135 9.52 3.52 6.40
N VAL A 136 8.75 3.45 7.49
CA VAL A 136 8.90 4.34 8.64
C VAL A 136 8.94 3.55 9.93
N VAL A 137 9.76 4.01 10.87
CA VAL A 137 9.83 3.54 12.25
C VAL A 137 9.45 4.69 13.17
N ASP A 138 8.58 4.44 14.15
CA ASP A 138 8.17 5.44 15.14
C ASP A 138 9.25 5.70 16.20
N ASN A 139 9.04 6.73 17.03
CA ASN A 139 9.94 7.09 18.13
C ASN A 139 10.06 6.02 19.25
N LYS A 140 9.21 4.98 19.25
CA LYS A 140 9.30 3.82 20.15
C LYS A 140 10.03 2.64 19.48
N GLY A 141 10.60 2.84 18.29
CA GLY A 141 11.34 1.82 17.55
C GLY A 141 10.45 0.77 16.90
N LYS A 142 9.14 1.00 16.77
CA LYS A 142 8.21 0.10 16.08
C LYS A 142 8.09 0.48 14.61
N VAL A 143 8.05 -0.52 13.74
CA VAL A 143 7.76 -0.30 12.31
C VAL A 143 6.31 0.15 12.19
N VAL A 144 6.08 1.27 11.50
CA VAL A 144 4.74 1.71 11.12
C VAL A 144 4.27 0.82 9.98
N THR A 145 3.11 0.18 10.14
CA THR A 145 2.57 -0.69 9.08
C THR A 145 2.37 0.12 7.80
N PRO A 146 2.61 -0.44 6.61
CA PRO A 146 2.46 0.33 5.37
C PRO A 146 1.02 0.82 5.15
N ASP A 147 0.02 0.11 5.67
CA ASP A 147 -1.39 0.54 5.65
C ASP A 147 -1.62 1.81 6.46
N HIS A 148 -1.08 1.87 7.69
CA HIS A 148 -1.16 3.08 8.51
C HIS A 148 -0.33 4.22 7.91
N LEU A 149 0.87 3.93 7.39
CA LEU A 149 1.70 4.92 6.70
C LEU A 149 0.98 5.52 5.48
N LEU A 150 0.32 4.68 4.68
CA LEU A 150 -0.52 5.11 3.57
C LEU A 150 -1.63 6.05 4.05
N TYR A 151 -2.34 5.69 5.12
CA TYR A 151 -3.38 6.54 5.69
C TYR A 151 -2.83 7.90 6.18
N LEU A 152 -1.68 7.92 6.85
CA LEU A 152 -1.04 9.16 7.28
C LEU A 152 -0.65 10.03 6.09
N LEU A 153 -0.01 9.48 5.06
CA LEU A 153 0.37 10.24 3.86
C LEU A 153 -0.85 10.72 3.06
N ALA A 154 -1.92 9.93 3.00
CA ALA A 154 -3.20 10.36 2.43
C ALA A 154 -3.79 11.55 3.22
N THR A 155 -3.70 11.50 4.55
CA THR A 155 -4.09 12.61 5.44
C THR A 155 -3.28 13.87 5.13
N VAL A 156 -1.98 13.75 4.90
CA VAL A 156 -1.13 14.87 4.46
C VAL A 156 -1.59 15.43 3.12
N ALA A 157 -1.82 14.57 2.13
CA ALA A 157 -2.23 14.98 0.78
C ALA A 157 -3.60 15.70 0.77
N VAL A 158 -4.56 15.19 1.53
CA VAL A 158 -5.90 15.79 1.66
C VAL A 158 -5.83 17.15 2.37
N ASN A 159 -5.09 17.26 3.47
CA ASN A 159 -5.04 18.46 4.30
C ASN A 159 -4.24 19.61 3.67
N ASP A 160 -3.15 19.29 2.97
CA ASP A 160 -2.28 20.29 2.34
C ASP A 160 -2.75 20.67 0.93
N ARG A 161 -3.88 20.13 0.46
CA ARG A 161 -4.41 20.41 -0.86
C ARG A 161 -4.74 21.91 -1.02
N PRO A 162 -4.32 22.55 -2.14
CA PRO A 162 -4.70 23.92 -2.44
C PRO A 162 -6.22 24.15 -2.45
N GLN A 163 -6.68 25.28 -1.90
CA GLN A 163 -8.11 25.62 -1.84
C GLN A 163 -8.76 25.75 -3.22
N THR A 164 -8.01 26.22 -4.22
CA THR A 164 -8.47 26.34 -5.62
C THR A 164 -8.95 25.01 -6.19
N LEU A 165 -8.34 23.89 -5.78
CA LEU A 165 -8.74 22.53 -6.18
C LEU A 165 -9.88 21.99 -5.32
N THR A 166 -10.07 22.52 -4.11
CA THR A 166 -11.13 22.11 -3.18
C THR A 166 -12.51 22.61 -3.63
N ALA A 167 -12.58 23.76 -4.29
CA ALA A 167 -13.82 24.32 -4.81
C ALA A 167 -14.25 23.74 -6.17
N SER A 168 -13.34 23.06 -6.88
CA SER A 168 -13.53 22.67 -8.29
C SER A 168 -13.81 21.18 -8.51
N LEU A 169 -13.58 20.32 -7.52
CA LEU A 169 -13.66 18.87 -7.68
C LEU A 169 -14.80 18.29 -6.81
N ALA A 170 -15.43 17.25 -7.33
CA ALA A 170 -16.10 16.25 -6.48
C ALA A 170 -15.11 15.71 -5.43
N SER A 171 -15.61 15.09 -4.36
CA SER A 171 -14.79 14.55 -3.25
C SER A 171 -13.45 13.95 -3.76
N PRO A 172 -12.28 14.38 -3.21
CA PRO A 172 -10.98 13.90 -3.67
C PRO A 172 -10.88 12.39 -3.54
N GLN A 173 -10.17 11.72 -4.45
CA GLN A 173 -9.99 10.28 -4.42
C GLN A 173 -8.60 9.90 -3.89
N VAL A 174 -8.56 8.81 -3.13
CA VAL A 174 -7.35 8.16 -2.65
C VAL A 174 -7.30 6.75 -3.21
N LEU A 175 -6.28 6.47 -4.03
CA LEU A 175 -6.07 5.19 -4.69
C LEU A 175 -5.16 4.29 -3.84
N PHE A 176 -5.49 3.02 -3.68
CA PHE A 176 -4.62 2.06 -3.02
C PHE A 176 -4.76 0.66 -3.61
N ASP A 177 -3.74 -0.18 -3.48
CA ASP A 177 -3.78 -1.51 -4.07
C ASP A 177 -4.62 -2.51 -3.26
N ILE A 178 -5.00 -3.59 -3.93
CA ILE A 178 -5.84 -4.66 -3.39
C ILE A 178 -5.21 -5.37 -2.17
N LYS A 179 -3.91 -5.20 -1.90
CA LYS A 179 -3.28 -5.79 -0.71
C LYS A 179 -3.44 -4.96 0.55
N CYS A 180 -3.87 -3.70 0.47
CA CYS A 180 -4.01 -2.85 1.63
C CYS A 180 -5.24 -3.21 2.50
N CYS A 181 -5.17 -2.94 3.80
CA CYS A 181 -6.10 -3.45 4.81
C CYS A 181 -7.57 -2.99 4.64
N HIS A 182 -8.50 -3.71 5.26
CA HIS A 182 -9.95 -3.45 5.22
C HIS A 182 -10.38 -2.17 5.96
N HIS A 183 -9.54 -1.62 6.84
CA HIS A 183 -9.82 -0.36 7.53
C HIS A 183 -9.69 0.88 6.63
N LEU A 184 -8.81 0.83 5.62
CA LEU A 184 -8.50 1.99 4.77
C LEU A 184 -9.72 2.63 4.10
N PRO A 185 -10.65 1.88 3.47
CA PRO A 185 -11.85 2.48 2.90
C PRO A 185 -12.62 3.36 3.89
N LYS A 186 -12.77 2.90 5.14
CA LYS A 186 -13.48 3.64 6.19
C LYS A 186 -12.69 4.88 6.62
N LEU A 187 -11.41 4.71 6.94
CA LEU A 187 -10.52 5.79 7.37
C LEU A 187 -10.42 6.92 6.32
N ILE A 188 -10.31 6.57 5.04
CA ILE A 188 -10.28 7.51 3.91
C ILE A 188 -11.62 8.25 3.77
N THR A 189 -12.75 7.54 3.95
CA THR A 189 -14.08 8.16 3.92
C THR A 189 -14.26 9.17 5.05
N GLU A 190 -13.80 8.83 6.26
CA GLU A 190 -13.84 9.71 7.44
C GLU A 190 -12.92 10.94 7.28
N LEU A 191 -11.84 10.81 6.51
CA LEU A 191 -10.98 11.92 6.09
C LEU A 191 -11.66 12.86 5.06
N GLY A 192 -12.84 12.51 4.54
CA GLY A 192 -13.57 13.30 3.54
C GLY A 192 -13.12 13.05 2.10
N ALA A 193 -12.48 11.91 1.84
CA ALA A 193 -12.05 11.47 0.52
C ALA A 193 -12.78 10.17 0.10
N THR A 194 -12.77 9.86 -1.19
CA THR A 194 -13.35 8.64 -1.74
C THR A 194 -12.27 7.57 -1.91
N PRO A 195 -12.38 6.40 -1.26
CA PRO A 195 -11.42 5.32 -1.43
C PRO A 195 -11.59 4.63 -2.79
N VAL A 196 -10.47 4.34 -3.46
CA VAL A 196 -10.44 3.63 -4.75
C VAL A 196 -9.44 2.48 -4.65
N ILE A 197 -9.92 1.24 -4.81
CA ILE A 197 -9.07 0.05 -4.83
C ILE A 197 -8.56 -0.21 -6.25
N SER A 198 -7.29 -0.57 -6.39
CA SER A 198 -6.61 -0.86 -7.65
C SER A 198 -5.92 -2.23 -7.64
N GLU A 199 -5.62 -2.75 -8.83
CA GLU A 199 -4.63 -3.81 -9.02
C GLU A 199 -3.25 -3.37 -8.48
N THR A 200 -2.45 -4.34 -8.04
CA THR A 200 -1.08 -4.11 -7.55
C THR A 200 -0.15 -3.76 -8.72
N GLY A 201 0.61 -2.68 -8.55
CA GLY A 201 1.73 -2.22 -9.38
C GLY A 201 1.80 -0.70 -9.46
N SER A 202 2.91 -0.08 -9.02
CA SER A 202 3.11 1.38 -9.08
C SER A 202 2.94 1.97 -10.49
N SER A 203 3.35 1.25 -11.53
CA SER A 203 3.13 1.65 -12.93
C SER A 203 1.64 1.76 -13.31
N LEU A 204 0.80 0.84 -12.82
CA LEU A 204 -0.64 0.87 -13.05
C LEU A 204 -1.29 2.01 -12.28
N MET A 205 -0.84 2.28 -11.05
CA MET A 205 -1.28 3.44 -10.26
C MET A 205 -0.97 4.76 -10.97
N ARG A 206 0.26 4.94 -11.47
CA ARG A 206 0.64 6.14 -12.25
C ARG A 206 -0.25 6.31 -13.46
N GLN A 207 -0.55 5.24 -14.20
CA GLN A 207 -1.49 5.29 -15.32
C GLN A 207 -2.89 5.74 -14.86
N LYS A 208 -3.43 5.18 -13.79
CA LYS A 208 -4.75 5.59 -13.28
C LYS A 208 -4.80 7.05 -12.84
N ILE A 209 -3.75 7.52 -12.16
CA ILE A 209 -3.63 8.93 -11.76
C ILE A 209 -3.67 9.85 -12.99
N GLN A 210 -2.91 9.53 -14.04
CA GLN A 210 -2.87 10.32 -15.29
C GLN A 210 -4.23 10.40 -16.01
N HIS A 211 -5.05 9.34 -15.93
CA HIS A 211 -6.38 9.29 -16.57
C HIS A 211 -7.54 9.71 -15.65
N SER A 212 -7.26 10.18 -14.44
CA SER A 212 -8.30 10.49 -13.44
C SER A 212 -8.85 11.93 -13.50
N ASP A 213 -8.46 12.72 -14.51
CA ASP A 213 -8.78 14.16 -14.61
C ASP A 213 -8.45 14.95 -13.33
N GLY A 214 -7.43 14.51 -12.58
CA GLY A 214 -7.01 15.13 -11.32
C GLY A 214 -7.88 14.81 -10.10
N GLN A 215 -8.81 13.85 -10.20
CA GLN A 215 -9.63 13.42 -9.05
C GLN A 215 -8.83 12.62 -8.02
N ILE A 216 -7.90 11.77 -8.48
CA ILE A 216 -7.02 11.00 -7.61
C ILE A 216 -5.87 11.89 -7.18
N ILE A 217 -5.90 12.33 -5.92
CA ILE A 217 -4.91 13.28 -5.37
C ILE A 217 -3.77 12.58 -4.63
N PHE A 218 -3.95 11.30 -4.28
CA PHE A 218 -2.95 10.49 -3.62
C PHE A 218 -3.13 9.03 -4.03
N ALA A 219 -2.01 8.32 -4.21
CA ALA A 219 -2.00 6.88 -4.38
C ALA A 219 -0.93 6.25 -3.49
N GLY A 220 -1.20 5.04 -2.98
CA GLY A 220 -0.24 4.28 -2.20
C GLY A 220 -0.37 2.78 -2.40
N GLU A 221 0.75 2.06 -2.31
CA GLU A 221 0.78 0.60 -2.38
C GLU A 221 1.37 0.01 -1.09
N LEU A 222 0.95 -1.20 -0.72
CA LEU A 222 1.52 -1.95 0.42
C LEU A 222 3.06 -2.02 0.39
N SER A 223 3.64 -2.08 -0.81
CA SER A 223 5.09 -2.15 -1.05
C SER A 223 5.86 -0.89 -0.64
N GLY A 224 5.18 0.22 -0.37
CA GLY A 224 5.80 1.49 0.03
C GLY A 224 5.93 2.54 -1.07
N HIS A 225 5.40 2.29 -2.27
CA HIS A 225 5.29 3.34 -3.29
C HIS A 225 4.16 4.30 -2.92
N PHE A 226 4.48 5.60 -2.81
CA PHE A 226 3.51 6.65 -2.50
C PHE A 226 3.60 7.79 -3.49
N ILE A 227 2.47 8.16 -4.09
CA ILE A 227 2.40 9.17 -5.16
C ILE A 227 1.49 10.31 -4.71
N PHE A 228 2.07 11.49 -4.57
CA PHE A 228 1.33 12.72 -4.32
C PHE A 228 0.93 13.37 -5.65
N ASN A 229 -0.37 13.53 -5.88
CA ASN A 229 -0.95 14.24 -7.02
C ASN A 229 -1.80 15.43 -6.54
N ASP A 230 -1.28 16.17 -5.57
CA ASP A 230 -1.95 17.30 -4.91
C ASP A 230 -1.51 18.67 -5.48
N SER A 231 -0.90 18.67 -6.67
CA SER A 231 -0.40 19.82 -7.42
C SER A 231 0.83 20.54 -6.84
N HIS A 232 1.44 20.00 -5.79
CA HIS A 232 2.67 20.58 -5.23
C HIS A 232 3.92 20.16 -6.00
N PHE A 233 3.98 18.92 -6.47
CA PHE A 233 5.16 18.34 -7.11
C PHE A 233 4.79 17.41 -8.28
N ILE A 234 5.78 16.69 -8.81
CA ILE A 234 5.61 15.78 -9.93
C ILE A 234 4.90 14.50 -9.43
N PRO A 235 3.84 14.00 -10.10
CA PRO A 235 3.05 12.85 -9.64
C PRO A 235 3.75 11.51 -9.96
N TYR A 236 4.89 11.29 -9.31
CA TYR A 236 5.62 10.02 -9.28
C TYR A 236 5.81 9.57 -7.84
N ASP A 237 6.09 8.27 -7.70
CA ASP A 237 6.57 7.63 -6.50
C ASP A 237 7.95 8.20 -6.14
N ASP A 238 8.02 8.82 -4.97
CA ASP A 238 9.21 9.50 -4.48
C ASP A 238 9.22 9.40 -2.94
N ALA A 239 10.03 8.49 -2.43
CA ALA A 239 10.07 8.18 -1.00
C ALA A 239 10.63 9.33 -0.17
N MET A 240 11.64 10.04 -0.70
CA MET A 240 12.26 11.19 -0.02
C MET A 240 11.28 12.36 0.09
N TYR A 241 10.52 12.63 -0.98
CA TYR A 241 9.47 13.64 -0.97
C TYR A 241 8.32 13.26 -0.02
N ALA A 242 7.84 12.01 -0.09
CA ALA A 242 6.80 11.50 0.81
C ALA A 242 7.21 11.61 2.29
N ALA A 243 8.46 11.25 2.61
CA ALA A 243 9.00 11.37 3.96
C ALA A 243 9.04 12.84 4.42
N LEU A 244 9.53 13.78 3.60
CA LEU A 244 9.52 15.20 3.96
C LEU A 244 8.10 15.75 4.16
N ARG A 245 7.12 15.30 3.37
CA ARG A 245 5.71 15.67 3.54
C ARG A 245 5.18 15.20 4.90
N LEU A 246 5.50 13.96 5.31
CA LEU A 246 5.16 13.45 6.63
C LEU A 246 5.82 14.25 7.76
N LEU A 247 7.12 14.54 7.66
CA LEU A 247 7.87 15.29 8.69
C LEU A 247 7.29 16.69 8.93
N HIS A 248 6.96 17.42 7.86
CA HIS A 248 6.36 18.75 7.98
C HIS A 248 4.97 18.69 8.60
N TRP A 249 4.18 17.66 8.28
CA TRP A 249 2.89 17.45 8.91
C TRP A 249 3.02 17.13 10.40
N LEU A 250 3.95 16.25 10.79
CA LEU A 250 4.23 15.93 12.19
C LEU A 250 4.66 17.19 12.98
N ALA A 251 5.61 17.96 12.46
CA ALA A 251 6.06 19.21 13.10
C ALA A 251 4.91 20.23 13.25
N LYS A 252 4.02 20.33 12.25
CA LYS A 252 2.84 21.20 12.32
C LYS A 252 1.88 20.79 13.44
N LEU A 253 1.68 19.49 13.67
CA LEU A 253 0.84 19.00 14.77
C LEU A 253 1.43 19.33 16.14
N GLN A 254 2.75 19.22 16.30
CA GLN A 254 3.44 19.57 17.54
C GLN A 254 3.35 21.08 17.83
N LEU A 255 3.50 21.93 16.82
CA LEU A 255 3.36 23.39 16.95
C LEU A 255 1.92 23.81 17.29
N ALA A 256 0.92 23.11 16.76
CA ALA A 256 -0.49 23.41 17.00
C ALA A 256 -0.95 23.09 18.44
N ASN A 257 -0.22 22.24 19.17
CA ASN A 257 -0.57 21.83 20.53
C ASN A 257 0.59 22.07 21.52
N PRO A 258 0.92 23.34 21.83
CA PRO A 258 2.01 23.65 22.76
C PRO A 258 1.72 23.03 24.14
N GLY A 259 2.52 22.05 24.56
CA GLY A 259 2.38 21.34 25.83
C GLY A 259 1.81 19.91 25.73
N CYS A 260 1.37 19.47 24.54
CA CYS A 260 1.05 18.07 24.26
C CYS A 260 2.03 17.56 23.18
N THR A 261 3.03 16.81 23.60
CA THR A 261 4.00 16.17 22.68
C THR A 261 3.37 14.94 22.04
N THR A 262 2.45 15.15 21.10
CA THR A 262 1.94 14.05 20.27
C THR A 262 3.05 13.62 19.31
N ASN A 263 3.69 12.49 19.62
CA ASN A 263 4.69 11.88 18.75
C ASN A 263 4.03 10.89 17.76
N LEU A 264 4.82 10.37 16.82
CA LEU A 264 4.30 9.47 15.79
C LEU A 264 3.68 8.20 16.41
N ALA A 265 4.31 7.62 17.43
CA ALA A 265 3.77 6.42 18.08
C ALA A 265 2.39 6.68 18.69
N ASP A 266 2.15 7.84 19.31
CA ASP A 266 0.85 8.17 19.89
C ASP A 266 -0.25 8.35 18.83
N ILE A 267 0.11 8.85 17.63
CA ILE A 267 -0.81 8.93 16.50
C ILE A 267 -1.18 7.52 16.02
N ILE A 268 -0.18 6.64 15.88
CA ILE A 268 -0.38 5.25 15.43
C ILE A 268 -1.19 4.45 16.47
N ASP A 269 -0.92 4.63 17.76
CA ASP A 269 -1.65 3.98 18.86
C ASP A 269 -3.15 4.37 18.86
N GLY A 270 -3.52 5.49 18.22
CA GLY A 270 -4.91 5.92 18.02
C GLY A 270 -5.62 5.34 16.80
N LEU A 271 -4.91 4.63 15.91
CA LEU A 271 -5.48 4.00 14.72
C LEU A 271 -6.05 2.61 15.03
N PRO A 272 -6.97 2.08 14.19
CA PRO A 272 -7.48 0.73 14.36
C PRO A 272 -6.35 -0.31 14.41
N ILE A 273 -6.45 -1.22 15.37
CA ILE A 273 -5.55 -2.37 15.51
C ILE A 273 -5.73 -3.29 14.31
N ILE A 274 -4.62 -3.81 13.79
CA ILE A 274 -4.60 -4.76 12.69
C ILE A 274 -3.65 -5.88 13.09
N VAL A 275 -4.13 -7.12 13.06
CA VAL A 275 -3.30 -8.32 13.15
C VAL A 275 -3.22 -8.88 11.73
N SER A 276 -2.04 -8.83 11.11
CA SER A 276 -1.86 -9.24 9.71
C SER A 276 -0.73 -10.22 9.54
N THR A 277 -0.74 -10.92 8.42
CA THR A 277 0.44 -11.61 7.89
C THR A 277 1.27 -10.66 7.05
N ALA A 278 2.52 -11.04 6.77
CA ALA A 278 3.32 -10.44 5.71
C ALA A 278 2.64 -10.61 4.34
N ASP A 279 3.18 -9.97 3.31
CA ASP A 279 2.89 -10.34 1.91
C ASP A 279 3.67 -11.62 1.57
N HIS A 280 3.01 -12.77 1.68
CA HIS A 280 3.65 -14.08 1.53
C HIS A 280 3.65 -14.55 0.08
N TYR A 281 4.83 -14.98 -0.39
CA TYR A 281 5.01 -15.59 -1.70
C TYR A 281 4.91 -17.11 -1.57
N LEU A 282 3.85 -17.67 -2.16
CA LEU A 282 3.64 -19.11 -2.23
C LEU A 282 3.95 -19.61 -3.65
N PRO A 283 4.59 -20.78 -3.81
CA PRO A 283 4.88 -21.33 -5.12
C PRO A 283 3.57 -21.52 -5.90
N LEU A 284 3.57 -21.13 -7.17
CA LEU A 284 2.41 -21.37 -8.03
C LEU A 284 2.24 -22.89 -8.20
N PRO A 285 1.07 -23.47 -7.87
CA PRO A 285 0.89 -24.90 -8.00
C PRO A 285 1.03 -25.36 -9.46
N GLU A 286 1.75 -26.46 -9.68
CA GLU A 286 1.85 -27.09 -11.00
C GLU A 286 0.46 -27.54 -11.47
N THR A 287 -0.16 -26.79 -12.37
CA THR A 287 -1.41 -27.21 -12.99
C THR A 287 -1.10 -28.25 -14.07
N LEU A 288 -1.40 -29.51 -13.80
CA LEU A 288 -1.42 -30.58 -14.82
C LEU A 288 -2.32 -30.15 -15.98
N VAL A 289 -1.72 -29.73 -17.09
CA VAL A 289 -2.34 -29.53 -18.43
C VAL A 289 -3.81 -29.09 -18.36
N SER A 290 -4.09 -28.02 -17.60
CA SER A 290 -5.42 -27.44 -17.52
C SER A 290 -5.33 -26.01 -18.04
N ASN A 291 -6.23 -25.63 -18.95
CA ASN A 291 -6.28 -24.28 -19.52
C ASN A 291 -6.81 -23.23 -18.51
N CYS A 292 -6.79 -23.51 -17.21
CA CYS A 292 -7.35 -22.63 -16.18
C CYS A 292 -6.48 -22.58 -14.93
N SER A 293 -5.95 -21.41 -14.62
CA SER A 293 -5.08 -21.21 -13.45
C SER A 293 -5.86 -21.36 -12.14
N ILE A 294 -5.15 -21.66 -11.05
CA ILE A 294 -5.73 -21.74 -9.70
C ILE A 294 -6.50 -20.47 -9.32
N VAL A 295 -5.97 -19.30 -9.70
CA VAL A 295 -6.62 -18.00 -9.46
C VAL A 295 -7.95 -17.92 -10.20
N GLN A 296 -8.00 -18.32 -11.48
CA GLN A 296 -9.25 -18.32 -12.26
C GLN A 296 -10.29 -19.30 -11.70
N GLN A 297 -9.85 -20.47 -11.22
CA GLN A 297 -10.72 -21.45 -10.57
C GLN A 297 -11.32 -20.86 -9.29
N LEU A 298 -10.48 -20.26 -8.44
CA LEU A 298 -10.89 -19.62 -7.19
C LEU A 298 -11.84 -18.44 -7.43
N THR A 299 -11.55 -17.56 -8.41
CA THR A 299 -12.40 -16.43 -8.78
C THR A 299 -13.81 -16.90 -9.14
N ARG A 300 -13.93 -17.91 -10.01
CA ARG A 300 -15.24 -18.45 -10.43
C ARG A 300 -15.98 -19.07 -9.26
N PHE A 301 -15.27 -19.79 -8.39
CA PHE A 301 -15.86 -20.41 -7.22
C PHE A 301 -16.40 -19.36 -6.24
N CYS A 302 -15.62 -18.32 -5.93
CA CYS A 302 -16.06 -17.25 -5.03
C CYS A 302 -17.25 -16.47 -5.62
N GLN A 303 -17.26 -16.20 -6.93
CA GLN A 303 -18.40 -15.57 -7.61
C GLN A 303 -19.68 -16.42 -7.50
N TYR A 304 -19.56 -17.74 -7.67
CA TYR A 304 -20.68 -18.65 -7.49
C TYR A 304 -21.21 -18.66 -6.04
N LEU A 305 -20.31 -18.72 -5.05
CA LEU A 305 -20.70 -18.66 -3.63
C LEU A 305 -21.39 -17.33 -3.30
N GLN A 306 -20.86 -16.20 -3.78
CA GLN A 306 -21.47 -14.89 -3.59
C GLN A 306 -22.89 -14.83 -4.18
N GLN A 307 -23.09 -15.35 -5.39
CA GLN A 307 -24.42 -15.42 -6.01
C GLN A 307 -25.42 -16.25 -5.19
N LEU A 308 -24.98 -17.38 -4.63
CA LEU A 308 -25.83 -18.21 -3.77
C LEU A 308 -26.24 -17.47 -2.49
N VAL A 309 -25.29 -16.82 -1.83
CA VAL A 309 -25.51 -16.09 -0.58
C VAL A 309 -26.42 -14.87 -0.81
N ASP A 310 -26.18 -14.11 -1.87
CA ASP A 310 -26.98 -12.93 -2.24
C ASP A 310 -28.41 -13.31 -2.62
N ALA A 311 -28.60 -14.39 -3.38
CA ALA A 311 -29.92 -14.88 -3.78
C ALA A 311 -30.76 -15.33 -2.57
N ALA A 312 -30.11 -15.89 -1.54
CA ALA A 312 -30.78 -16.27 -0.30
C ALA A 312 -31.17 -15.05 0.56
N ALA A 313 -30.33 -14.01 0.60
CA ALA A 313 -30.61 -12.79 1.37
C ALA A 313 -31.86 -12.03 0.86
N ILE A 314 -32.18 -12.15 -0.44
CA ILE A 314 -33.32 -11.46 -1.09
C ILE A 314 -34.67 -12.18 -0.86
N ARG A 315 -34.72 -13.43 -0.36
CA ARG A 315 -35.97 -14.18 -0.11
C ARG A 315 -36.19 -14.47 1.38
N PRO A 316 -36.81 -13.57 2.16
CA PRO A 316 -37.01 -13.79 3.59
C PRO A 316 -38.26 -14.63 3.92
N THR A 317 -39.17 -14.88 2.98
CA THR A 317 -40.50 -15.44 3.27
C THR A 317 -40.97 -16.46 2.24
N ALA A 318 -40.51 -17.71 2.37
CA ALA A 318 -41.30 -18.87 1.99
C ALA A 318 -40.92 -20.05 2.89
N THR A 319 -41.88 -20.43 3.74
CA THR A 319 -42.04 -21.73 4.41
C THR A 319 -40.99 -22.80 4.14
N ALA A 320 -40.31 -23.23 5.21
CA ALA A 320 -39.66 -24.53 5.38
C ALA A 320 -39.43 -25.33 4.08
N VAL A 321 -38.31 -25.07 3.41
CA VAL A 321 -37.82 -25.95 2.35
C VAL A 321 -36.64 -26.71 2.91
N SER A 322 -36.93 -27.93 3.36
CA SER A 322 -35.97 -28.99 3.62
C SER A 322 -34.91 -29.03 2.53
N THR A 323 -33.63 -28.98 2.93
CA THR A 323 -32.49 -29.51 2.16
C THR A 323 -32.67 -29.48 0.65
N THR A 324 -32.89 -28.30 0.07
CA THR A 324 -32.88 -28.16 -1.39
C THR A 324 -31.42 -28.18 -1.81
N GLN A 325 -30.96 -29.35 -2.25
CA GLN A 325 -29.88 -29.43 -3.23
C GLN A 325 -30.27 -28.53 -4.40
N LEU A 326 -29.75 -27.31 -4.41
CA LEU A 326 -29.92 -26.39 -5.51
C LEU A 326 -29.19 -27.01 -6.70
N ASN A 327 -29.98 -27.34 -7.73
CA ASN A 327 -29.52 -28.02 -8.93
C ASN A 327 -28.44 -27.14 -9.60
N PRO A 328 -27.20 -27.62 -9.76
CA PRO A 328 -26.18 -26.84 -10.41
C PRO A 328 -26.58 -26.70 -11.87
N LEU A 329 -26.73 -25.47 -12.37
CA LEU A 329 -26.03 -25.21 -13.62
C LEU A 329 -24.61 -25.64 -13.31
N SER A 330 -24.22 -26.78 -13.91
CA SER A 330 -22.95 -27.46 -13.70
C SER A 330 -21.91 -26.42 -13.33
N ILE A 331 -21.12 -26.66 -12.27
CA ILE A 331 -19.89 -25.90 -12.05
C ILE A 331 -19.04 -26.16 -13.30
N VAL A 332 -19.34 -25.50 -14.40
CA VAL A 332 -18.48 -25.38 -15.56
C VAL A 332 -17.54 -24.30 -15.07
N ALA A 333 -16.59 -24.70 -14.23
CA ALA A 333 -15.52 -23.84 -13.72
C ALA A 333 -14.60 -23.35 -14.85
N CYS A 334 -15.05 -23.43 -16.11
CA CYS A 334 -14.27 -23.23 -17.32
C CYS A 334 -15.14 -23.06 -18.57
N ALA A 335 -15.13 -21.86 -19.15
CA ALA A 335 -15.76 -21.58 -20.45
C ALA A 335 -15.25 -22.44 -21.66
N PRO A 336 -14.01 -22.97 -21.71
CA PRO A 336 -13.63 -23.86 -22.80
C PRO A 336 -14.18 -25.28 -22.58
N SER A 337 -14.76 -25.87 -23.63
CA SER A 337 -15.17 -27.27 -23.72
C SER A 337 -14.04 -28.30 -23.52
N PHE A 338 -12.79 -27.83 -23.40
CA PHE A 338 -11.58 -28.63 -23.19
C PHE A 338 -11.05 -28.62 -21.75
N CYS A 339 -11.69 -27.90 -20.83
CA CYS A 339 -11.18 -27.76 -19.48
C CYS A 339 -11.79 -28.81 -18.55
N THR A 340 -10.95 -29.66 -17.99
CA THR A 340 -11.30 -30.79 -17.12
C THR A 340 -11.36 -30.45 -15.62
N CYS A 341 -11.19 -29.18 -15.25
CA CYS A 341 -11.08 -28.72 -13.85
C CYS A 341 -12.31 -29.01 -12.97
N SER A 342 -13.46 -29.34 -13.56
CA SER A 342 -14.68 -29.70 -12.84
C SER A 342 -15.24 -31.04 -13.31
N ALA A 343 -14.45 -32.10 -13.16
CA ALA A 343 -14.93 -33.47 -13.36
C ALA A 343 -15.64 -34.04 -12.11
N LYS A 344 -15.52 -33.39 -10.95
CA LYS A 344 -16.19 -33.78 -9.70
C LYS A 344 -17.18 -32.68 -9.29
N SER A 345 -18.47 -32.92 -9.57
CA SER A 345 -19.56 -32.11 -9.01
C SER A 345 -19.56 -32.27 -7.49
N GLN A 346 -18.96 -31.33 -6.77
CA GLN A 346 -19.14 -31.22 -5.32
C GLN A 346 -20.36 -30.34 -5.06
N TYR A 347 -21.38 -30.92 -4.43
CA TYR A 347 -22.54 -30.18 -3.97
C TYR A 347 -22.16 -29.38 -2.74
N ILE A 348 -22.29 -28.05 -2.82
CA ILE A 348 -22.19 -27.17 -1.65
C ILE A 348 -23.60 -26.75 -1.23
N THR A 349 -23.89 -26.87 0.06
CA THR A 349 -25.15 -26.39 0.63
C THR A 349 -25.10 -24.88 0.83
N LEU A 350 -26.27 -24.23 0.92
CA LEU A 350 -26.34 -22.80 1.24
C LEU A 350 -25.67 -22.49 2.59
N GLU A 351 -25.85 -23.37 3.58
CA GLU A 351 -25.21 -23.25 4.90
C GLU A 351 -23.68 -23.26 4.78
N GLN A 352 -23.12 -24.19 3.99
CA GLN A 352 -21.68 -24.22 3.72
C GLN A 352 -21.20 -22.99 2.93
N ALA A 353 -22.00 -22.49 1.99
CA ALA A 353 -21.68 -21.27 1.25
C ALA A 353 -21.63 -20.04 2.17
N GLN A 354 -22.64 -19.88 3.04
CA GLN A 354 -22.67 -18.83 4.06
C GLN A 354 -21.56 -19.00 5.11
N ALA A 355 -21.18 -20.24 5.42
CA ALA A 355 -20.07 -20.52 6.31
C ALA A 355 -18.70 -20.23 5.67
N LEU A 356 -18.58 -20.09 4.35
CA LEU A 356 -17.36 -19.65 3.68
C LEU A 356 -17.36 -18.15 3.40
N LEU A 357 -18.48 -17.64 2.88
CA LEU A 357 -18.73 -16.22 2.60
C LEU A 357 -19.95 -15.77 3.43
N PRO A 358 -19.75 -15.32 4.68
CA PRO A 358 -20.83 -14.78 5.50
C PRO A 358 -21.55 -13.62 4.81
N VAL A 359 -22.82 -13.43 5.16
CA VAL A 359 -23.63 -12.33 4.61
C VAL A 359 -22.93 -10.99 4.86
N GLY A 360 -22.80 -10.18 3.81
CA GLY A 360 -22.10 -8.89 3.85
C GLY A 360 -20.62 -8.97 3.44
N THR A 361 -20.07 -10.16 3.21
CA THR A 361 -18.73 -10.32 2.61
C THR A 361 -18.71 -9.65 1.23
N LYS A 362 -17.68 -8.84 0.96
CA LYS A 362 -17.49 -8.20 -0.34
C LYS A 362 -16.39 -8.91 -1.12
N LEU A 363 -16.73 -9.36 -2.32
CA LEU A 363 -15.78 -9.97 -3.26
C LEU A 363 -15.25 -8.92 -4.23
N SER A 364 -13.93 -8.82 -4.36
CA SER A 364 -13.24 -8.09 -5.42
C SER A 364 -12.36 -9.03 -6.22
N CYS A 365 -12.51 -8.98 -7.55
CA CYS A 365 -11.75 -9.81 -8.49
C CYS A 365 -10.92 -8.97 -9.48
N ILE A 366 -10.59 -7.71 -9.11
CA ILE A 366 -9.82 -6.81 -9.99
C ILE A 366 -8.38 -7.32 -10.23
N ASP A 367 -7.80 -7.97 -9.22
CA ASP A 367 -6.46 -8.58 -9.28
C ASP A 367 -6.42 -9.78 -8.33
N GLY A 368 -6.75 -10.95 -8.86
CA GLY A 368 -6.91 -12.17 -8.08
C GLY A 368 -8.27 -12.25 -7.37
N VAL A 369 -8.26 -12.70 -6.12
CA VAL A 369 -9.45 -12.80 -5.27
C VAL A 369 -9.16 -12.11 -3.95
N ARG A 370 -9.92 -11.05 -3.66
CA ARG A 370 -10.00 -10.40 -2.36
C ARG A 370 -11.39 -10.57 -1.78
N LEU A 371 -11.45 -10.95 -0.51
CA LEU A 371 -12.67 -11.01 0.28
C LEU A 371 -12.52 -10.09 1.48
N ASP A 372 -13.37 -9.07 1.57
CA ASP A 372 -13.50 -8.22 2.75
C ASP A 372 -14.66 -8.74 3.61
N PHE A 373 -14.33 -9.17 4.83
CA PHE A 373 -15.26 -9.61 5.86
C PHE A 373 -15.56 -8.46 6.83
N ALA A 374 -16.43 -8.69 7.82
CA ALA A 374 -16.78 -7.67 8.81
C ALA A 374 -15.58 -7.23 9.68
N HIS A 375 -14.68 -8.17 10.01
CA HIS A 375 -13.56 -7.98 10.94
C HIS A 375 -12.20 -8.33 10.33
N GLY A 376 -12.08 -8.23 9.01
CA GLY A 376 -10.82 -8.51 8.33
C GLY A 376 -10.95 -8.71 6.83
N PHE A 377 -9.85 -9.05 6.18
CA PHE A 377 -9.82 -9.41 4.77
C PHE A 377 -8.78 -10.50 4.48
N GLY A 378 -8.96 -11.14 3.33
CA GLY A 378 -7.91 -11.94 2.71
C GLY A 378 -7.78 -11.62 1.23
N VAL A 379 -6.57 -11.72 0.71
CA VAL A 379 -6.28 -11.59 -0.73
C VAL A 379 -5.35 -12.71 -1.19
N LEU A 380 -5.65 -13.26 -2.36
CA LEU A 380 -4.80 -14.20 -3.09
C LEU A 380 -4.75 -13.78 -4.56
N ARG A 381 -3.55 -13.51 -5.06
CA ARG A 381 -3.33 -13.11 -6.45
C ARG A 381 -2.06 -13.72 -7.03
N GLN A 382 -1.90 -13.62 -8.35
CA GLN A 382 -0.67 -14.03 -9.02
C GLN A 382 0.33 -12.87 -9.04
N SER A 383 1.60 -13.14 -8.71
CA SER A 383 2.66 -12.13 -8.77
C SER A 383 2.91 -11.65 -10.20
N ASN A 384 3.11 -10.35 -10.39
CA ASN A 384 3.47 -9.77 -11.69
C ASN A 384 4.97 -9.95 -12.01
N THR A 385 5.80 -10.14 -10.98
CA THR A 385 7.27 -10.11 -11.08
C THR A 385 7.93 -11.47 -10.84
N SER A 386 7.17 -12.46 -10.38
CA SER A 386 7.69 -13.81 -10.09
C SER A 386 6.67 -14.89 -10.42
N GLN A 387 7.12 -16.14 -10.51
CA GLN A 387 6.25 -17.31 -10.74
C GLN A 387 5.62 -17.83 -9.42
N ASN A 388 5.06 -16.91 -8.63
CA ASN A 388 4.48 -17.18 -7.32
C ASN A 388 3.05 -16.62 -7.22
N LEU A 389 2.26 -17.19 -6.30
CA LEU A 389 1.10 -16.52 -5.73
C LEU A 389 1.56 -15.58 -4.61
N THR A 390 0.89 -14.45 -4.46
CA THR A 390 1.03 -13.61 -3.27
C THR A 390 -0.27 -13.67 -2.47
N VAL A 391 -0.13 -13.92 -1.16
CA VAL A 391 -1.26 -13.95 -0.23
C VAL A 391 -1.01 -13.04 0.96
N ARG A 392 -2.07 -12.38 1.42
CA ARG A 392 -2.05 -11.59 2.65
C ARG A 392 -3.40 -11.69 3.35
N PHE A 393 -3.37 -11.80 4.67
CA PHE A 393 -4.55 -11.86 5.51
C PHE A 393 -4.41 -10.85 6.64
N ALA A 394 -5.51 -10.23 7.04
CA ALA A 394 -5.56 -9.42 8.24
C ALA A 394 -6.93 -9.49 8.91
N GLY A 395 -6.95 -9.33 10.23
CA GLY A 395 -8.15 -9.20 11.03
C GLY A 395 -7.99 -8.19 12.16
N ASP A 396 -9.09 -7.89 12.85
CA ASP A 396 -9.11 -7.01 14.02
C ASP A 396 -8.48 -7.68 15.25
N SER A 397 -8.39 -9.03 15.24
CA SER A 397 -7.78 -9.86 16.26
C SER A 397 -7.07 -11.08 15.64
N ILE A 398 -6.33 -11.83 16.48
CA ILE A 398 -5.70 -13.10 16.07
C ILE A 398 -6.74 -14.16 15.68
N ASP A 399 -7.90 -14.17 16.36
CA ASP A 399 -8.97 -15.12 16.07
C ASP A 399 -9.62 -14.82 14.71
N ASP A 400 -9.83 -13.53 14.41
CA ASP A 400 -10.33 -13.10 13.10
C ASP A 400 -9.35 -13.48 11.98
N LEU A 401 -8.05 -13.29 12.21
CA LEU A 401 -7.01 -13.68 11.26
C LEU A 401 -7.04 -15.20 10.98
N ILE A 402 -7.11 -16.02 12.02
CA ILE A 402 -7.15 -17.48 11.91
C ILE A 402 -8.43 -17.94 11.20
N ASP A 403 -9.58 -17.33 11.51
CA ASP A 403 -10.86 -17.63 10.84
C ASP A 403 -10.76 -17.33 9.33
N ILE A 404 -10.18 -16.19 8.97
CA ILE A 404 -9.99 -15.78 7.57
C ILE A 404 -9.04 -16.75 6.83
N GLN A 405 -7.89 -17.10 7.43
CA GLN A 405 -6.98 -18.09 6.86
C GLN A 405 -7.68 -19.44 6.67
N THR A 406 -8.50 -19.84 7.63
CA THR A 406 -9.28 -21.09 7.57
C THR A 406 -10.29 -21.09 6.44
N ARG A 407 -10.99 -19.96 6.22
CA ARG A 407 -11.91 -19.78 5.09
C ARG A 407 -11.18 -19.86 3.76
N PHE A 408 -10.07 -19.14 3.60
CA PHE A 408 -9.27 -19.19 2.36
C PHE A 408 -8.70 -20.58 2.10
N ALA A 409 -8.19 -21.26 3.12
CA ALA A 409 -7.73 -22.63 2.99
C ALA A 409 -8.87 -23.57 2.56
N ALA A 410 -10.07 -23.42 3.14
CA ALA A 410 -11.24 -24.19 2.74
C ALA A 410 -11.69 -23.89 1.29
N LEU A 411 -11.60 -22.63 0.84
CA LEU A 411 -11.88 -22.22 -0.54
C LEU A 411 -10.88 -22.80 -1.55
N CYS A 412 -9.60 -22.91 -1.17
CA CYS A 412 -8.55 -23.45 -2.03
C CYS A 412 -8.52 -24.99 -2.06
N ARG A 413 -8.92 -25.66 -0.98
CA ARG A 413 -8.82 -27.12 -0.81
C ARG A 413 -9.41 -27.96 -1.95
N PRO A 414 -10.57 -27.62 -2.56
CA PRO A 414 -11.12 -28.37 -3.70
C PRO A 414 -10.20 -28.41 -4.93
N PHE A 415 -9.34 -27.40 -5.08
CA PHE A 415 -8.48 -27.21 -6.25
C PHE A 415 -7.03 -27.58 -5.95
N ASN A 416 -6.56 -27.33 -4.72
CA ASN A 416 -5.20 -27.64 -4.31
C ASN A 416 -5.07 -27.76 -2.78
N GLU A 417 -4.90 -28.99 -2.29
CA GLU A 417 -4.75 -29.28 -0.86
C GLU A 417 -3.43 -28.77 -0.26
N HIS A 418 -2.36 -28.77 -1.06
CA HIS A 418 -1.05 -28.27 -0.62
C HIS A 418 -1.09 -26.76 -0.37
N LEU A 419 -1.68 -25.99 -1.28
CA LEU A 419 -1.90 -24.54 -1.13
C LEU A 419 -2.74 -24.22 0.10
N ALA A 420 -3.81 -24.97 0.35
CA ALA A 420 -4.61 -24.80 1.56
C ALA A 420 -3.79 -25.02 2.85
N THR A 421 -2.90 -26.01 2.85
CA THR A 421 -1.99 -26.29 3.97
C THR A 421 -0.98 -25.16 4.16
N GLN A 422 -0.43 -24.63 3.05
CA GLN A 422 0.49 -23.49 3.10
C GLN A 422 -0.17 -22.24 3.67
N ILE A 423 -1.41 -21.94 3.28
CA ILE A 423 -2.17 -20.79 3.82
C ILE A 423 -2.32 -20.87 5.35
N LEU A 424 -2.64 -22.04 5.88
CA LEU A 424 -2.80 -22.27 7.32
C LEU A 424 -1.48 -22.21 8.10
N ALA A 425 -0.34 -22.41 7.43
CA ALA A 425 0.98 -22.37 8.05
C ALA A 425 1.56 -20.95 8.15
N ILE A 426 0.90 -19.95 7.56
CA ILE A 426 1.34 -18.56 7.61
C ILE A 426 1.11 -18.00 9.01
N VAL A 427 2.12 -17.34 9.56
CA VAL A 427 2.10 -16.76 10.91
C VAL A 427 1.77 -15.26 10.83
N ALA A 428 1.12 -14.74 11.87
CA ALA A 428 0.92 -13.30 12.05
C ALA A 428 2.26 -12.57 12.28
N GLU A 429 2.34 -11.31 11.86
CA GLU A 429 3.46 -10.40 12.12
C GLU A 429 3.24 -9.51 13.34
#